data_AF-A0A957BXN7-F1
#
_entry.id   AF-A0A957BXN7-F1
#
_cell.length_a   1.000
_cell.length_b   1.000
_cell.length_c   1.000
_cell.angle_alpha   90.00
_cell.angle_beta   90.00
_cell.angle_gamma   90.00
#
_symmetry.space_group_name_H-M   'P 1'
#
loop_
_entity.id
_entity.type
_entity.pdbx_description
1 polymer ?
#
loop_
_entity_poly.entity_id
_entity_poly.type
_entity_poly.pdbx_seq_one_letter_code
_entity_poly.pdbx_strand_id
1 'polypeptide(L)' 'MSENTPHQPDPSTQKYEAVLESFTVERAHGLSSAEVQARFERYGPNRLLEFKPRSAWAIL' A
#
# COMPACT_ATOMS: atom_id res chain seq x y z
N MET A 1 -3.79 27.82 2.46
CA MET A 1 -2.39 27.35 2.31
C MET A 1 -2.46 25.82 2.29
N SER A 2 -2.88 25.23 1.17
CA SER A 2 -2.95 23.77 1.05
C SER A 2 -1.57 23.26 0.69
N GLU A 3 -1.07 22.33 1.49
CA GLU A 3 0.27 21.76 1.37
C GLU A 3 0.44 21.10 -0.01
N ASN A 4 1.50 21.47 -0.70
CA ASN A 4 1.94 20.88 -1.95
C ASN A 4 2.52 19.48 -1.62
N THR A 5 1.68 18.48 -1.43
CA THR A 5 2.15 17.10 -1.31
C THR A 5 2.76 16.73 -2.65
N PRO A 6 4.05 16.32 -2.73
CA PRO A 6 4.63 15.91 -3.99
C PRO A 6 3.82 14.74 -4.54
N HIS A 7 3.20 14.93 -5.71
CA HIS A 7 2.53 13.85 -6.43
C HIS A 7 3.57 12.79 -6.75
N GLN A 8 3.52 11.65 -6.05
CA GLN A 8 4.27 10.47 -6.46
C GLN A 8 3.83 10.12 -7.89
N PRO A 9 4.78 9.88 -8.82
CA PRO A 9 4.45 9.56 -10.20
C PRO A 9 3.62 8.28 -10.24
N ASP A 10 2.50 8.30 -10.98
CA ASP A 10 1.59 7.17 -11.10
C ASP A 10 2.37 5.93 -11.62
N PRO A 11 2.49 4.85 -10.82
CA PRO A 11 3.23 3.65 -11.21
C PRO A 11 2.71 3.01 -12.49
N SER A 12 1.43 3.19 -12.83
CA SER A 12 0.81 2.63 -14.04
C SER A 12 1.34 3.26 -15.33
N THR A 13 1.93 4.45 -15.22
CA THR A 13 2.52 5.19 -16.35
C THR A 13 4.03 4.97 -16.48
N GLN A 14 4.64 4.28 -15.51
CA GLN A 14 6.09 4.06 -15.47
C GLN A 14 6.50 2.81 -16.24
N LYS A 15 7.73 2.81 -16.75
CA LYS A 15 8.33 1.61 -17.32
C LYS A 15 8.49 0.56 -16.23
N TYR A 16 8.28 -0.70 -16.59
CA TYR A 16 8.35 -1.85 -15.70
C TYR A 16 9.59 -1.86 -14.79
N GLU A 17 10.77 -1.58 -15.35
CA GLU A 17 12.05 -1.54 -14.61
C GLU A 17 12.08 -0.46 -13.54
N ALA A 18 11.55 0.74 -13.84
CA ALA A 18 11.47 1.85 -12.89
C ALA A 18 10.51 1.54 -11.73
N VAL A 19 9.42 0.80 -12.01
CA VAL A 19 8.51 0.34 -10.96
C VAL A 19 9.23 -0.64 -10.03
N LEU A 20 9.89 -1.67 -10.58
CA LEU A 20 10.64 -2.63 -9.76
C LEU A 20 11.72 -1.96 -8.90
N GLU A 21 12.44 -0.97 -9.44
CA GLU A 21 13.44 -0.21 -8.70
C GLU A 21 12.81 0.60 -7.56
N SER A 22 11.70 1.30 -7.83
CA SER A 22 10.98 2.10 -6.83
C SER A 22 10.45 1.26 -5.67
N PHE A 23 10.09 0.00 -5.94
CA PHE A 23 9.65 -0.95 -4.93
C PHE A 23 10.79 -1.84 -4.43
N THR A 24 12.03 -1.63 -4.90
CA THR A 24 13.23 -2.40 -4.54
C THR A 24 12.98 -3.91 -4.62
N VAL A 25 12.34 -4.37 -5.71
CA VAL A 25 12.00 -5.78 -5.94
C VAL A 25 12.86 -6.34 -7.05
N GLU A 26 13.49 -7.48 -6.80
CA GLU A 26 14.21 -8.19 -7.84
C GLU A 26 13.25 -8.88 -8.81
N ARG A 27 13.47 -8.69 -10.11
CA ARG A 27 12.59 -9.23 -11.16
C ARG A 27 12.42 -10.76 -11.10
N ALA A 28 13.52 -11.48 -10.92
CA ALA A 28 13.54 -12.94 -11.06
C ALA A 28 13.09 -13.66 -9.79
N HIS A 29 13.35 -13.07 -8.62
CA HIS A 29 13.19 -13.73 -7.33
C HIS A 29 12.03 -13.14 -6.49
N GLY A 30 11.53 -11.96 -6.85
CA GLY A 30 10.46 -11.30 -6.11
C GLY A 30 10.93 -10.79 -4.75
N LEU A 31 10.04 -10.88 -3.75
CA LEU A 31 10.34 -10.54 -2.36
C LEU A 31 10.68 -11.80 -1.57
N SER A 32 11.69 -11.69 -0.71
CA SER A 32 11.94 -12.69 0.32
C SER A 32 10.82 -12.69 1.38
N SER A 33 10.67 -13.80 2.11
CA SER A 33 9.68 -13.91 3.18
C SER A 33 9.85 -12.85 4.28
N ALA A 34 11.10 -12.45 4.57
CA ALA A 34 11.40 -11.40 5.54
C ALA A 34 10.90 -10.03 5.05
N GLU A 35 11.10 -9.70 3.77
CA GLU A 35 10.62 -8.45 3.18
C GLU A 35 9.09 -8.40 3.10
N VAL A 36 8.46 -9.54 2.80
CA VAL A 36 6.98 -9.65 2.83
C VAL A 36 6.46 -9.33 4.23
N GLN A 37 7.04 -9.92 5.27
CA GLN A 37 6.64 -9.66 6.65
C GLN A 37 6.84 -8.19 7.04
N ALA A 38 8.01 -7.62 6.74
CA ALA A 38 8.29 -6.21 7.02
C ALA A 38 7.32 -5.26 6.30
N ARG A 39 6.94 -5.57 5.05
CA ARG A 39 5.95 -4.78 4.31
C ARG A 39 4.54 -4.96 4.86
N PHE A 40 4.17 -6.17 5.27
CA PHE A 40 2.87 -6.44 5.87
C PHE A 40 2.71 -5.69 7.20
N GLU A 41 3.75 -5.64 8.02
CA GLU A 41 3.75 -4.83 9.26
C GLU A 41 3.65 -3.34 8.98
N ARG A 42 4.28 -2.85 7.91
CA ARG A 42 4.29 -1.43 7.54
C ARG A 42 2.98 -0.95 6.93
N TYR A 43 2.41 -1.69 5.98
CA TYR A 43 1.26 -1.26 5.18
C TYR A 43 -0.05 -1.90 5.64
N GLY A 44 0.04 -2.98 6.42
CA GLY A 44 -1.12 -3.74 6.83
C GLY A 44 -1.66 -4.65 5.72
N PRO A 45 -2.81 -5.30 5.99
CA PRO A 45 -3.43 -6.18 5.02
C PRO A 45 -3.99 -5.39 3.84
N ASN A 46 -3.79 -5.90 2.62
CA ASN A 46 -4.40 -5.35 1.40
C ASN A 46 -5.90 -5.69 1.32
N ARG A 47 -6.68 -5.14 2.24
CA ARG A 47 -8.14 -5.24 2.27
C ARG A 47 -8.72 -3.92 2.73
N LEU A 48 -9.90 -3.59 2.20
CA LEU A 48 -10.64 -2.44 2.69
C LEU A 48 -11.13 -2.72 4.11
N LEU A 49 -11.16 -1.67 4.94
CA LEU A 49 -11.76 -1.76 6.26
C LEU A 49 -13.27 -1.94 6.10
N GLU A 50 -13.81 -2.94 6.79
CA GLU A 50 -15.24 -3.13 6.85
C GLU A 50 -15.88 -1.93 7.56
N PHE A 51 -16.94 -1.41 6.97
CA PHE A 51 -17.76 -0.41 7.63
C PHE A 51 -18.42 -1.04 8.85
N LYS A 52 -18.12 -0.52 10.04
CA LYS A 52 -18.80 -0.92 11.27
C LYS A 52 -19.98 0.03 11.49
N PRO A 53 -21.23 -0.38 11.20
CA PRO A 53 -22.39 0.42 11.56
C PRO A 53 -22.41 0.61 13.07
N ARG A 54 -22.96 1.74 13.54
CA ARG A 54 -23.24 1.93 14.97
C ARG A 54 -24.13 0.77 15.43
N SER A 55 -23.85 0.24 16.61
CA SER A 55 -24.69 -0.82 17.17
C SER A 55 -26.13 -0.32 17.27
N ALA A 56 -27.11 -1.20 17.05
CA ALA A 56 -28.52 -0.83 17.18
C ALA A 56 -28.83 -0.22 18.57
N TRP A 57 -28.11 -0.68 19.60
CA TRP A 57 -28.15 -0.15 20.97
C TRP A 57 -27.62 1.28 21.13
N ALA A 58 -26.80 1.79 20.20
CA ALA A 58 -26.30 3.16 20.20
C ALA A 58 -27.18 4.13 19.38
N ILE A 59 -28.25 3.62 18.78
CA ILE A 59 -29.23 4.37 17.97
C ILE A 59 -30.53 4.61 18.76
N LEU A 60 -30.88 3.71 19.69
CA LEU A 60 -31.98 3.84 20.65
C LEU A 60 -31.61 4.76 21.82
#